data_AF-A0A7K5Q0U6-F1
#
_entry.id   AF-A0A7K5Q0U6-F1
#
_cell.length_a   1.000
_cell.length_b   1.000
_cell.length_c   1.000
_cell.angle_alpha   90.00
_cell.angle_beta   90.00
_cell.angle_gamma   90.00
#
_symmetry.space_group_name_H-M   'P 1'
#
loop_
_entity.id
_entity.type
_entity.pdbx_description
1 polymer ?
#
loop_
_entity_poly.entity_id
_entity_poly.type
_entity_poly.pdbx_seq_one_letter_code
_entity_poly.pdbx_strand_id
1 'polypeptide(L)'
;EPGPSAAAAAAEQRREERLRRFRELHMKRYEACKLNSQEVAEEDKRLKLPPNWEAKKARLEWELQVQEKKKECAARGEDYERVKLLEISAEDAERWERKKKKKNPDLGFSDYAAAQLRQYQRLTRQIKPDLEQYEKLKEQYGEALYPTSDSLLHGTHVPSKDGVDRMVADLEKQ
;
A
#
# COMPACT_ATOMS: atom_id res chain seq x y z
N GLU A 1 -40.46 64.26 -22.87
CA GLU A 1 -39.07 64.64 -22.54
C GLU A 1 -38.91 64.70 -21.03
N PRO A 2 -38.01 63.93 -20.40
CA PRO A 2 -37.75 64.08 -18.99
C PRO A 2 -37.02 65.42 -18.76
N GLY A 3 -37.59 66.30 -17.94
CA GLY A 3 -37.04 67.63 -17.67
C GLY A 3 -35.65 67.59 -17.04
N PRO A 4 -34.88 68.70 -17.10
CA PRO A 4 -33.47 68.77 -16.68
C PRO A 4 -33.20 68.32 -15.22
N SER A 5 -34.22 68.38 -14.36
CA SER A 5 -34.18 67.90 -12.97
C SER A 5 -34.05 66.36 -12.85
N ALA A 6 -34.71 65.59 -13.72
CA ALA A 6 -34.66 64.13 -13.68
C ALA A 6 -33.29 63.57 -14.12
N ALA A 7 -32.62 64.26 -15.05
CA ALA A 7 -31.28 63.89 -15.51
C ALA A 7 -30.22 64.15 -14.41
N ALA A 8 -30.37 65.22 -13.62
CA ALA A 8 -29.49 65.52 -12.49
C ALA A 8 -29.65 64.48 -11.36
N ALA A 9 -30.87 64.11 -11.00
CA ALA A 9 -31.14 63.07 -10.01
C ALA A 9 -30.58 61.69 -10.43
N ALA A 10 -30.69 61.32 -11.71
CA ALA A 10 -30.09 60.09 -12.23
C ALA A 10 -28.54 60.12 -12.20
N ALA A 11 -27.92 61.29 -12.38
CA ALA A 11 -26.47 61.45 -12.27
C ALA A 11 -25.98 61.32 -10.82
N GLU A 12 -26.75 61.83 -9.85
CA GLU A 12 -26.48 61.67 -8.41
C GLU A 12 -26.64 60.21 -7.97
N GLN A 13 -27.70 59.52 -8.40
CA GLN A 13 -27.89 58.08 -8.16
C GLN A 13 -26.71 57.25 -8.71
N ARG A 14 -26.26 57.53 -9.94
CA ARG A 14 -25.06 56.87 -10.51
C ARG A 14 -23.79 57.18 -9.72
N ARG A 15 -23.67 58.37 -9.11
CA ARG A 15 -22.54 58.72 -8.23
C ARG A 15 -22.60 57.96 -6.91
N GLU A 16 -23.77 57.85 -6.31
CA GLU A 16 -23.98 57.05 -5.10
C GLU A 16 -23.72 55.57 -5.33
N GLU A 17 -24.18 55.01 -6.45
CA GLU A 17 -23.88 53.63 -6.86
C GLU A 17 -22.39 53.38 -7.03
N ARG A 18 -21.66 54.32 -7.66
CA ARG A 18 -20.19 54.25 -7.76
C ARG A 18 -19.53 54.27 -6.37
N LEU A 19 -20.01 55.09 -5.45
CA LEU A 19 -19.50 55.15 -4.07
C LEU A 19 -19.85 53.89 -3.25
N ARG A 20 -21.02 53.29 -3.46
CA ARG A 20 -21.40 51.99 -2.86
C ARG A 20 -20.49 50.87 -3.37
N ARG A 21 -20.33 50.75 -4.69
CA ARG A 21 -19.41 49.79 -5.31
C ARG A 21 -17.96 49.99 -4.85
N PHE A 22 -17.50 51.22 -4.69
CA PHE A 22 -16.15 51.51 -4.19
C PHE A 22 -15.96 51.01 -2.75
N ARG A 23 -16.95 51.22 -1.87
CA ARG A 23 -16.93 50.70 -0.49
C ARG A 23 -16.94 49.17 -0.47
N GLU A 24 -17.77 48.54 -1.29
CA GLU A 24 -17.80 47.08 -1.42
C GLU A 24 -16.47 46.52 -1.90
N LEU A 25 -15.83 47.16 -2.89
CA LEU A 25 -14.51 46.75 -3.37
C LEU A 25 -13.43 46.91 -2.29
N HIS A 26 -13.49 47.97 -1.48
CA HIS A 26 -12.60 48.15 -0.34
C HIS A 26 -12.76 47.05 0.71
N MET A 27 -14.01 46.68 1.04
CA MET A 27 -14.30 45.59 1.96
C MET A 27 -13.78 44.25 1.42
N LYS A 28 -14.07 43.95 0.14
CA LYS A 28 -13.57 42.74 -0.53
C LYS A 28 -12.04 42.69 -0.56
N ARG A 29 -11.37 43.82 -0.80
CA ARG A 29 -9.90 43.91 -0.78
C ARG A 29 -9.36 43.66 0.62
N TYR A 30 -10.00 44.21 1.65
CA TYR A 30 -9.62 43.98 3.04
C TYR A 30 -9.80 42.51 3.44
N GLU A 31 -10.94 41.92 3.10
CA GLU A 31 -11.23 40.49 3.30
C GLU A 31 -10.22 39.61 2.58
N ALA A 32 -9.93 39.88 1.31
CA ALA A 32 -8.94 39.14 0.53
C ALA A 32 -7.54 39.24 1.15
N CYS A 33 -7.10 40.44 1.55
CA CYS A 33 -5.81 40.59 2.23
C CYS A 33 -5.75 39.81 3.55
N LYS A 34 -6.85 39.78 4.31
CA LYS A 34 -6.94 39.04 5.57
C LYS A 34 -6.88 37.53 5.34
N LEU A 35 -7.65 37.01 4.39
CA LEU A 35 -7.66 35.59 4.03
C LEU A 35 -6.29 35.16 3.51
N ASN A 36 -5.69 35.91 2.58
CA ASN A 36 -4.35 35.63 2.07
C ASN A 36 -3.31 35.62 3.19
N SER A 37 -3.38 36.56 4.14
CA SER A 37 -2.47 36.57 5.29
C SER A 37 -2.67 35.36 6.22
N GLN A 38 -3.89 34.85 6.35
CA GLN A 38 -4.19 33.66 7.13
C GLN A 38 -3.66 32.41 6.43
N GLU A 39 -3.90 32.28 5.13
CA GLU A 39 -3.43 31.15 4.31
C GLU A 39 -1.90 31.05 4.31
N VAL A 40 -1.19 32.16 4.09
CA VAL A 40 0.29 32.20 4.16
C VAL A 40 0.80 31.75 5.54
N ALA A 41 0.13 32.16 6.62
CA ALA A 41 0.49 31.73 7.96
C ALA A 41 0.16 30.24 8.23
N GLU A 42 -0.88 29.68 7.60
CA GLU A 42 -1.20 28.25 7.69
C GLU A 42 -0.25 27.38 6.88
N GLU A 43 0.15 27.83 5.69
CA GLU A 43 1.16 27.17 4.87
C GLU A 43 2.51 27.12 5.58
N ASP A 44 2.94 28.23 6.17
CA ASP A 44 4.17 28.28 6.99
C ASP A 44 4.09 27.33 8.20
N LYS A 45 2.92 27.21 8.85
CA LYS A 45 2.70 26.20 9.90
C LYS A 45 2.81 24.77 9.36
N ARG A 46 2.25 24.48 8.18
CA ARG A 46 2.35 23.16 7.52
C ARG A 46 3.79 22.82 7.15
N LEU A 47 4.55 23.78 6.65
CA LEU A 47 5.96 23.60 6.31
C LEU A 47 6.85 23.39 7.55
N LYS A 48 6.51 24.04 8.67
CA LYS A 48 7.20 23.86 9.96
C LYS A 48 6.87 22.53 10.65
N LEU A 49 5.78 21.87 10.25
CA LEU A 49 5.40 20.59 10.81
C LEU A 49 6.36 19.49 10.32
N PRO A 50 6.80 18.60 11.22
CA PRO A 50 7.56 17.44 10.81
C PRO A 50 6.79 16.58 9.79
N PRO A 51 7.46 15.96 8.80
CA PRO A 51 6.80 15.14 7.78
C PRO A 51 6.06 13.91 8.35
N ASN A 52 6.37 13.52 9.59
CA ASN A 52 5.69 12.41 10.30
C ASN A 52 4.52 12.87 11.19
N TRP A 53 4.19 14.16 11.22
CA TRP A 53 3.19 14.71 12.13
C TRP A 53 1.80 14.11 11.90
N GLU A 54 1.37 14.00 10.65
CA GLU A 54 0.06 13.45 10.30
C GLU A 54 -0.05 11.97 10.69
N ALA A 55 1.01 11.20 10.44
CA ALA A 55 1.08 9.80 10.86
C ALA A 55 1.04 9.67 12.40
N LYS A 56 1.71 10.56 13.13
CA LYS A 56 1.67 10.61 14.59
C LYS A 56 0.28 10.99 15.10
N LYS A 57 -0.38 11.96 14.47
CA LYS A 57 -1.74 12.37 14.79
C LYS A 57 -2.73 11.23 14.57
N ALA A 58 -2.69 10.59 13.40
CA ALA A 58 -3.55 9.44 13.08
C ALA A 58 -3.34 8.28 14.07
N ARG A 59 -2.09 8.02 14.48
CA ARG A 59 -1.78 7.03 15.51
C ARG A 59 -2.43 7.40 16.86
N LEU A 60 -2.29 8.64 17.30
CA LEU A 60 -2.87 9.10 18.57
C LEU A 60 -4.40 9.07 18.55
N GLU A 61 -5.01 9.45 17.43
CA GLU A 61 -6.46 9.36 17.22
C GLU A 61 -6.93 7.91 17.29
N TRP A 62 -6.22 6.99 16.64
CA TRP A 62 -6.50 5.56 16.73
C TRP A 62 -6.35 5.02 18.15
N GLU A 63 -5.29 5.39 18.87
CA GLU A 63 -5.08 5.01 20.27
C GLU A 63 -6.23 5.54 21.16
N LEU A 64 -6.68 6.77 20.94
CA LEU A 64 -7.81 7.38 21.65
C LEU A 64 -9.10 6.60 21.39
N GLN A 65 -9.43 6.31 20.14
CA GLN A 65 -10.62 5.52 19.76
C GLN A 65 -10.60 4.12 20.40
N VAL A 66 -9.43 3.47 20.43
CA VAL A 66 -9.26 2.17 21.10
C VAL A 66 -9.53 2.28 22.60
N GLN A 67 -9.05 3.35 23.25
CA GLN A 67 -9.29 3.58 24.68
C GLN A 67 -10.77 3.90 24.98
N GLU A 68 -11.43 4.67 24.13
CA GLU A 68 -12.88 4.94 24.24
C GLU A 68 -13.69 3.65 24.13
N LYS A 69 -13.45 2.85 23.08
CA LYS A 69 -14.12 1.55 22.93
C LYS A 69 -13.89 0.61 24.13
N LYS A 70 -12.68 0.61 24.71
CA LYS A 70 -12.39 -0.15 25.93
C LYS A 70 -13.20 0.34 27.12
N LYS A 71 -13.32 1.65 27.30
CA LYS A 71 -14.14 2.24 28.38
C LYS A 71 -15.62 1.93 28.19
N GLU A 72 -16.12 1.99 26.97
CA GLU A 72 -17.50 1.62 26.65
C GLU A 72 -17.78 0.15 26.93
N CYS A 73 -16.90 -0.76 26.49
CA CYS A 73 -17.02 -2.19 26.79
C CYS A 73 -16.99 -2.45 28.30
N ALA A 74 -16.07 -1.80 29.03
CA ALA A 74 -15.99 -1.90 30.48
C ALA A 74 -17.25 -1.37 31.19
N ALA A 75 -17.83 -0.26 30.71
CA ALA A 75 -19.08 0.28 31.24
C ALA A 75 -20.29 -0.65 31.01
N ARG A 76 -20.30 -1.39 29.89
CA ARG A 76 -21.29 -2.43 29.61
C ARG A 76 -21.02 -3.75 30.34
N GLY A 77 -19.84 -3.92 30.94
CA GLY A 77 -19.41 -5.16 31.59
C GLY A 77 -18.96 -6.26 30.62
N GLU A 78 -18.57 -5.89 29.40
CA GLU A 78 -18.10 -6.82 28.36
C GLU A 78 -16.58 -6.79 28.20
N ASP A 79 -16.01 -7.92 27.76
CA ASP A 79 -14.59 -8.00 27.41
C ASP A 79 -14.34 -7.41 26.01
N TYR A 80 -13.52 -6.36 25.96
CA TYR A 80 -13.12 -5.67 24.73
C TYR A 80 -12.47 -6.61 23.71
N GLU A 81 -11.67 -7.60 24.14
CA GLU A 81 -11.00 -8.51 23.20
C GLU A 81 -12.01 -9.39 22.47
N ARG A 82 -13.04 -9.85 23.19
CA ARG A 82 -14.12 -10.65 22.61
C ARG A 82 -14.97 -9.83 21.64
N VAL A 83 -15.34 -8.60 22.00
CA VAL A 83 -16.09 -7.69 21.12
C VAL A 83 -15.29 -7.38 19.86
N LYS A 84 -13.99 -7.09 20.01
CA LYS A 84 -13.09 -6.84 18.89
C LYS A 84 -12.98 -8.05 17.95
N LEU A 85 -12.90 -9.27 18.48
CA LEU A 85 -12.86 -10.47 17.65
C LEU A 85 -14.17 -10.71 16.89
N LEU A 86 -15.31 -10.31 17.44
CA LEU A 86 -16.61 -10.37 16.77
C LEU A 86 -16.75 -9.32 15.66
N GLU A 87 -16.09 -8.16 15.79
CA GLU A 87 -16.05 -7.12 14.75
C GLU A 87 -15.19 -7.52 13.53
N ILE A 88 -14.25 -8.45 13.69
CA ILE A 88 -13.37 -8.88 12.59
C ILE A 88 -14.12 -9.80 11.63
N SER A 89 -14.30 -9.36 10.39
CA SER A 89 -14.89 -10.16 9.32
C SER A 89 -14.02 -11.38 8.97
N ALA A 90 -14.66 -12.48 8.54
CA ALA A 90 -13.98 -13.68 8.07
C ALA A 90 -12.99 -13.38 6.93
N GLU A 91 -13.35 -12.48 6.01
CA GLU A 91 -12.46 -12.08 4.91
C GLU A 91 -11.20 -11.35 5.41
N ASP A 92 -11.35 -10.52 6.46
CA ASP A 92 -10.24 -9.75 7.02
C ASP A 92 -9.31 -10.65 7.82
N ALA A 93 -9.86 -11.64 8.51
CA ALA A 93 -9.08 -12.71 9.13
C ALA A 93 -8.31 -13.52 8.08
N GLU A 94 -8.92 -13.92 6.95
CA GLU A 94 -8.23 -14.62 5.87
C GLU A 94 -7.12 -13.77 5.24
N ARG A 95 -7.39 -12.50 4.95
CA ARG A 95 -6.39 -11.56 4.43
C ARG A 95 -5.22 -11.42 5.41
N TRP A 96 -5.50 -11.39 6.71
CA TRP A 96 -4.48 -11.34 7.75
C TRP A 96 -3.64 -12.63 7.80
N GLU A 97 -4.28 -13.80 7.74
CA GLU A 97 -3.57 -15.09 7.70
C GLU A 97 -2.70 -15.23 6.45
N ARG A 98 -3.15 -14.75 5.28
CA ARG A 98 -2.33 -14.74 4.05
C ARG A 98 -1.11 -13.84 4.16
N LYS A 99 -1.21 -12.74 4.90
CA LYS A 99 -0.10 -11.81 5.17
C LYS A 99 0.89 -12.36 6.20
N LYS A 100 0.49 -13.31 7.05
CA LYS A 100 1.42 -13.97 7.97
C LYS A 100 2.44 -14.77 7.19
N LYS A 101 3.72 -14.46 7.39
CA LYS A 101 4.82 -15.22 6.81
C LYS A 101 4.75 -16.67 7.33
N LYS A 102 4.78 -17.65 6.42
CA LYS A 102 4.96 -19.07 6.77
C LYS A 102 6.25 -19.21 7.56
N LYS A 103 6.16 -19.56 8.85
CA LYS A 103 7.32 -19.79 9.72
C LYS A 103 7.77 -21.24 9.56
N ASN A 104 9.02 -21.44 9.15
CA ASN A 104 9.69 -22.74 9.23
C ASN A 104 10.84 -22.60 10.25
N PRO A 105 10.55 -22.71 11.56
CA PRO A 105 11.58 -22.60 12.59
C PRO A 105 12.59 -23.76 12.45
N ASP A 106 13.83 -23.52 12.84
CA ASP A 106 14.82 -24.58 12.96
C ASP A 106 14.63 -25.25 14.32
N LEU A 107 14.34 -26.55 14.31
CA LEU A 107 14.10 -27.36 15.51
C LEU A 107 15.41 -27.89 16.10
N GLY A 108 16.55 -27.61 15.46
CA GLY A 108 17.85 -28.15 15.80
C GLY A 108 18.18 -29.41 15.00
N PHE A 109 19.44 -29.83 15.10
CA PHE A 109 19.92 -31.03 14.42
C PHE A 109 19.38 -32.29 15.11
N SER A 110 18.60 -33.08 14.39
CA SER A 110 18.08 -34.37 14.84
C SER A 110 18.79 -35.54 14.15
N ASP A 111 18.79 -35.55 12.82
CA ASP A 111 19.41 -36.57 11.98
C ASP A 111 19.93 -35.94 10.66
N TYR A 112 20.93 -36.56 10.07
CA TYR A 112 21.49 -36.17 8.77
C TYR A 112 20.45 -36.25 7.66
N ALA A 113 19.59 -37.27 7.65
CA ALA A 113 18.54 -37.38 6.63
C ALA A 113 17.49 -36.26 6.77
N ALA A 114 17.14 -35.89 8.01
CA ALA A 114 16.20 -34.80 8.28
C ALA A 114 16.79 -33.43 7.88
N ALA A 115 18.08 -33.20 8.18
CA ALA A 115 18.80 -32.00 7.77
C ALA A 115 18.88 -31.90 6.22
N GLN A 116 19.23 -33.00 5.55
CA GLN A 116 19.29 -33.07 4.09
C GLN A 116 17.93 -32.84 3.45
N LEU A 117 16.87 -33.44 3.99
CA LEU A 117 15.50 -33.22 3.52
C LEU A 117 15.10 -31.75 3.62
N ARG A 118 15.47 -31.08 4.72
CA ARG A 118 15.17 -29.65 4.93
C ARG A 118 15.93 -28.77 3.94
N GLN A 119 17.20 -29.07 3.69
CA GLN A 119 18.00 -28.38 2.67
C GLN A 119 17.42 -28.61 1.27
N TYR A 120 17.09 -29.85 0.92
CA TYR A 120 16.46 -30.21 -0.35
C TYR A 120 15.13 -29.47 -0.57
N GLN A 121 14.25 -29.43 0.44
CA GLN A 121 13.00 -28.67 0.39
C GLN A 121 13.22 -27.16 0.20
N ARG A 122 14.28 -26.59 0.79
CA ARG A 122 14.65 -25.19 0.59
C ARG A 122 15.11 -24.94 -0.85
N LEU A 123 16.03 -25.77 -1.35
CA LEU A 123 16.58 -25.64 -2.69
C LEU A 123 15.50 -25.83 -3.78
N THR A 124 14.68 -26.87 -3.66
CA THR A 124 13.55 -27.12 -4.59
C THR A 124 12.54 -25.97 -4.65
N ARG A 125 12.32 -25.25 -3.55
CA ARG A 125 11.45 -24.06 -3.53
C ARG A 125 12.11 -22.83 -4.18
N GLN A 126 13.43 -22.78 -4.25
CA GLN A 126 14.19 -21.67 -4.84
C GLN A 126 14.36 -21.82 -6.35
N ILE A 127 14.37 -23.06 -6.85
CA ILE A 127 14.46 -23.35 -8.29
C ILE A 127 13.23 -22.77 -9.01
N LYS A 128 13.48 -21.99 -10.07
CA LYS A 128 12.45 -21.45 -10.97
C LYS A 128 12.63 -22.08 -12.34
N PRO A 129 11.73 -22.99 -12.77
CA PRO A 129 11.84 -23.63 -14.08
C PRO A 129 11.56 -22.66 -15.22
N ASP A 130 12.34 -22.75 -16.30
CA ASP A 130 12.10 -22.03 -17.56
C ASP A 130 11.08 -22.80 -18.42
N LEU A 131 9.82 -22.37 -18.40
CA LEU A 131 8.73 -23.06 -19.09
C LEU A 131 8.91 -23.10 -20.61
N GLU A 132 9.45 -22.05 -21.22
CA GLU A 132 9.69 -22.00 -22.67
C GLU A 132 10.72 -23.06 -23.13
N GLN A 133 11.77 -23.28 -22.35
CA GLN A 133 12.77 -24.31 -22.65
C GLN A 133 12.17 -25.70 -22.51
N TYR A 134 11.32 -25.90 -21.49
CA TYR A 134 10.60 -27.14 -21.28
C TYR A 134 9.63 -27.45 -22.43
N GLU A 135 8.87 -26.47 -22.92
CA GLU A 135 7.95 -26.64 -24.07
C GLU A 135 8.70 -27.01 -25.35
N LYS A 136 9.84 -26.36 -25.64
CA LYS A 136 10.70 -26.72 -26.79
C LYS A 136 11.21 -28.15 -26.68
N LEU A 137 11.65 -28.58 -25.49
CA LEU A 137 12.06 -29.96 -25.26
C LEU A 137 10.89 -30.93 -25.45
N LYS A 138 9.70 -30.56 -25.00
CA LYS A 138 8.48 -31.37 -25.16
C LYS A 138 8.11 -31.56 -26.63
N GLU A 139 8.23 -30.54 -27.46
CA GLU A 139 8.01 -30.67 -28.91
C GLU A 139 9.06 -31.56 -29.59
N GLN A 140 10.33 -31.46 -29.16
CA GLN A 140 11.42 -32.25 -29.75
C GLN A 140 11.34 -33.74 -29.39
N TYR A 141 11.09 -34.05 -28.13
CA TYR A 141 11.10 -35.42 -27.62
C TYR A 141 9.71 -36.08 -27.62
N GLY A 142 8.61 -35.33 -27.70
CA GLY A 142 7.26 -35.88 -27.76
C GLY A 142 6.94 -36.81 -26.58
N GLU A 143 6.44 -38.01 -26.87
CA GLU A 143 6.14 -39.04 -25.86
C GLU A 143 7.38 -39.56 -25.12
N ALA A 144 8.55 -39.47 -25.76
CA ALA A 144 9.83 -39.86 -25.17
C ALA A 144 10.24 -38.94 -23.99
N LEU A 145 9.63 -37.76 -23.83
CA LEU A 145 9.87 -36.89 -22.67
C LEU A 145 9.35 -37.49 -21.35
N TYR A 146 8.46 -38.49 -21.40
CA TYR A 146 7.91 -39.16 -20.22
C TYR A 146 8.49 -40.59 -20.08
N PRO A 147 9.78 -40.75 -19.76
CA PRO A 147 10.42 -42.05 -19.67
C PRO A 147 9.94 -42.83 -18.43
N THR A 148 9.77 -44.14 -18.59
CA THR A 148 9.68 -45.11 -17.50
C THR A 148 11.08 -45.62 -17.12
N SER A 149 11.21 -46.42 -16.06
CA SER A 149 12.50 -46.98 -15.59
C SER A 149 13.29 -47.70 -16.68
N ASP A 150 12.60 -48.26 -17.67
CA ASP A 150 13.17 -49.13 -18.70
C ASP A 150 13.40 -48.38 -20.03
N SER A 151 13.21 -47.05 -20.03
CA SER A 151 13.36 -46.22 -21.24
C SER A 151 14.82 -45.93 -21.58
N LEU A 152 15.19 -46.09 -22.85
CA LEU A 152 16.57 -46.00 -23.35
C LEU A 152 17.13 -44.58 -23.46
N LEU A 153 16.33 -43.55 -23.18
CA LEU A 153 16.70 -42.14 -23.42
C LEU A 153 17.71 -41.59 -22.41
N HIS A 154 17.90 -42.26 -21.27
CA HIS A 154 18.83 -41.82 -20.23
C HIS A 154 20.30 -42.02 -20.67
N GLY A 155 21.07 -40.93 -20.69
CA GLY A 155 22.51 -40.94 -21.04
C GLY A 155 22.88 -40.29 -22.38
N THR A 156 21.89 -39.89 -23.19
CA THR A 156 22.13 -39.19 -24.48
C THR A 156 22.08 -37.67 -24.37
N HIS A 157 21.63 -37.14 -23.24
CA HIS A 157 21.45 -35.71 -23.03
C HIS A 157 22.79 -34.97 -22.84
N VAL A 158 23.07 -34.02 -23.73
CA VAL A 158 24.19 -33.09 -23.60
C VAL A 158 23.63 -31.73 -23.16
N PRO A 159 23.89 -31.28 -21.92
CA PRO A 159 23.38 -30.01 -21.42
C PRO A 159 23.99 -28.82 -22.17
N SER A 160 23.23 -27.73 -22.26
CA SER A 160 23.76 -26.45 -22.75
C SER A 160 24.75 -25.85 -21.74
N LYS A 161 25.69 -25.03 -22.23
CA LYS A 161 26.67 -24.32 -21.38
C LYS A 161 25.97 -23.49 -20.30
N ASP A 162 24.97 -22.71 -20.69
CA ASP A 162 24.17 -21.88 -19.78
C ASP A 162 23.49 -22.71 -18.66
N GLY A 163 23.05 -23.93 -18.98
CA GLY A 163 22.46 -24.85 -17.99
C GLY A 163 23.50 -25.33 -16.97
N VAL A 164 24.71 -25.63 -17.43
CA VAL A 164 25.84 -26.00 -16.56
C VAL A 164 26.25 -24.82 -15.69
N ASP A 165 26.36 -23.62 -16.24
CA ASP A 165 26.76 -22.41 -15.51
C ASP A 165 25.77 -22.07 -14.38
N ARG A 166 24.47 -22.22 -14.64
CA ARG A 166 23.42 -22.06 -13.60
C ARG A 166 23.55 -23.10 -12.49
N MET A 167 23.81 -24.36 -12.85
CA MET A 167 24.02 -25.44 -11.89
C MET A 167 25.24 -25.15 -11.00
N VAL A 168 26.36 -24.72 -11.60
CA VAL A 168 27.57 -24.35 -10.85
C VAL A 168 27.29 -23.19 -9.90
N ALA A 169 26.65 -22.13 -10.39
CA ALA A 169 26.29 -20.98 -9.56
C ALA A 169 25.35 -21.37 -8.40
N ASP A 170 24.48 -22.36 -8.57
CA ASP A 170 23.62 -22.83 -7.48
C ASP A 170 24.33 -23.76 -6.49
N LEU A 171 25.34 -24.53 -6.93
CA LEU A 171 26.21 -25.30 -6.05
C LEU A 171 27.11 -24.39 -5.19
N GLU A 172 27.63 -23.30 -5.77
CA GLU A 172 28.44 -22.32 -5.03
C GLU A 172 27.64 -21.55 -3.96
N LYS A 173 26.32 -21.46 -4.13
CA LYS A 173 25.40 -20.82 -3.16
C LYS A 173 24.91 -21.77 -2.06
N GLN A 174 25.08 -23.08 -2.22
CA GLN A 174 24.59 -24.09 -1.28
C GLN A 174 25.34 -24.05 0.04
#